data_AF-A0A1B2EW15-F1
#
_entry.id   AF-A0A1B2EW15-F1
#
_cell.length_a   1.000
_cell.length_b   1.000
_cell.length_c   1.000
_cell.angle_alpha   90.00
_cell.angle_beta   90.00
_cell.angle_gamma   90.00
#
_symmetry.space_group_name_H-M   'P 1'
#
loop_
_entity.id
_entity.type
_entity.pdbx_description
1 polymer ?
#
loop_
_entity_poly.entity_id
_entity_poly.type
_entity_poly.pdbx_seq_one_letter_code
_entity_poly.pdbx_strand_id
1 'polypeptide(L)'
;MTISEAQLRTLRLLNQQAAHRVYRSQRADDYTWTHEDSRIALTSTLHRLFSSGYATVSSDNRDVAVITQKGRAAVAARGSV
;
A
#
# COMPACT_ATOMS: atom_id res chain seq x y z
N MET A 1 -14.37 -9.36 -5.76
CA MET A 1 -13.64 -9.18 -4.48
C MET A 1 -13.87 -7.75 -4.02
N THR A 2 -14.54 -7.54 -2.90
CA THR A 2 -14.86 -6.20 -2.38
C THR A 2 -13.71 -5.70 -1.51
N ILE A 3 -13.24 -4.47 -1.74
CA ILE A 3 -12.16 -3.87 -0.96
C ILE A 3 -12.64 -3.59 0.47
N SER A 4 -11.87 -3.99 1.48
CA SER A 4 -12.20 -3.70 2.88
C SER A 4 -11.91 -2.24 3.22
N GLU A 5 -12.48 -1.74 4.32
CA GLU A 5 -12.22 -0.37 4.78
C GLU A 5 -10.73 -0.14 5.12
N ALA A 6 -10.06 -1.11 5.74
CA ALA A 6 -8.62 -1.05 6.00
C ALA A 6 -7.79 -0.99 4.70
N GLN A 7 -8.19 -1.76 3.68
CA GLN A 7 -7.56 -1.72 2.36
C GLN A 7 -7.79 -0.38 1.67
N LEU A 8 -9.02 0.16 1.72
CA LEU A 8 -9.35 1.46 1.17
C LEU A 8 -8.59 2.60 1.86
N ARG A 9 -8.48 2.57 3.20
CA ARG A 9 -7.67 3.52 3.97
C ARG A 9 -6.20 3.46 3.54
N THR A 10 -5.66 2.26 3.38
CA THR A 10 -4.27 2.08 2.92
C THR A 10 -4.09 2.63 1.50
N LEU A 11 -5.04 2.40 0.59
CA LEU A 11 -4.98 3.00 -0.75
C LEU A 11 -5.08 4.53 -0.72
N ARG A 12 -5.88 5.12 0.17
CA ARG A 12 -5.94 6.59 0.33
C ARG A 12 -4.60 7.16 0.75
N LEU A 13 -3.90 6.50 1.69
CA LEU A 13 -2.54 6.87 2.07
C LEU A 13 -1.59 6.80 0.85
N LEU A 14 -1.58 5.66 0.15
CA LEU A 14 -0.75 5.48 -1.06
C LEU A 14 -1.04 6.47 -2.20
N ASN A 15 -2.24 7.05 -2.22
CA ASN A 15 -2.64 8.06 -3.19
C ASN A 15 -2.12 9.46 -2.82
N GLN A 16 -1.81 9.69 -1.54
CA GLN A 16 -1.17 10.91 -1.06
C GLN A 16 0.34 10.81 -1.21
N GLN A 17 0.93 9.71 -0.74
CA GLN A 17 2.38 9.48 -0.79
C GLN A 17 2.70 7.99 -0.83
N ALA A 18 3.88 7.65 -1.34
CA ALA A 18 4.31 6.26 -1.38
C ALA A 18 4.56 5.69 0.03
N ALA A 19 4.32 4.39 0.20
CA ALA A 19 4.78 3.69 1.40
C ALA A 19 6.20 3.15 1.18
N HIS A 20 6.98 3.07 2.26
CA HIS A 20 8.36 2.65 2.23
C HIS A 20 8.56 1.35 2.99
N ARG A 21 9.46 0.51 2.50
CA ARG A 21 9.87 -0.70 3.17
C ARG A 21 10.99 -0.36 4.16
N VAL A 22 10.84 -0.84 5.39
CA VAL A 22 11.83 -0.69 6.46
C VAL A 22 12.23 -2.06 6.95
N TYR A 23 13.52 -2.39 6.80
CA TYR A 23 14.10 -3.65 7.25
C TYR A 23 14.42 -3.58 8.75
N ARG A 24 14.00 -4.61 9.49
CA ARG A 24 14.26 -4.71 10.94
C ARG A 24 15.53 -5.49 11.25
N SER A 25 16.01 -6.27 10.30
CA SER A 25 17.29 -6.97 10.36
C SER A 25 17.90 -7.10 8.97
N GLN A 26 19.05 -7.77 8.87
CA GLN A 26 19.70 -8.10 7.59
C GLN A 26 18.97 -9.19 6.80
N ARG A 27 17.90 -9.79 7.35
CA ARG A 27 17.10 -10.80 6.64
C ARG A 27 16.19 -10.12 5.63
N ALA A 28 16.21 -10.61 4.39
CA ALA A 28 15.43 -10.04 3.29
C ALA A 28 13.91 -10.05 3.53
N ASP A 29 13.43 -10.96 4.38
CA ASP A 29 12.01 -11.19 4.64
C ASP A 29 11.54 -10.44 5.90
N ASP A 30 12.48 -9.90 6.68
CA ASP A 30 12.21 -9.22 7.95
C ASP A 30 12.08 -7.72 7.73
N TYR A 31 10.95 -7.34 7.15
CA TYR A 31 10.62 -5.95 6.87
C TYR A 31 9.18 -5.60 7.24
N THR A 32 8.96 -4.30 7.41
CA THR A 32 7.62 -3.73 7.50
C THR A 32 7.42 -2.63 6.48
N TRP A 33 6.19 -2.50 6.01
CA TRP A 33 5.80 -1.34 5.22
C TRP A 33 5.26 -0.24 6.13
N THR A 34 5.83 0.96 5.99
CA THR A 34 5.46 2.15 6.73
C THR A 34 5.05 3.26 5.77
N HIS A 35 4.15 4.12 6.23
CA HIS A 35 3.77 5.36 5.54
C HIS A 35 3.92 6.48 6.56
N GLU A 36 4.38 7.66 6.16
CA GLU A 36 4.68 8.76 7.08
C GLU A 36 3.45 9.13 7.93
N ASP A 37 2.28 9.20 7.31
CA ASP A 37 1.00 9.47 8.01
C ASP A 37 0.39 8.26 8.75
N SER A 38 1.03 7.09 8.74
CA SER A 38 0.54 5.89 9.41
C SER A 38 1.44 5.48 10.57
N ARG A 39 0.90 5.56 11.79
CA ARG A 39 1.50 4.94 12.98
C ARG A 39 1.33 3.41 13.02
N ILE A 40 0.65 2.83 12.03
CA ILE A 40 0.31 1.40 11.98
C ILE A 40 1.10 0.74 10.85
N ALA A 41 1.64 -0.45 11.13
CA ALA A 41 2.29 -1.29 10.12
C ALA A 41 1.28 -1.69 9.03
N LEU A 42 1.60 -1.41 7.77
CA LEU A 42 0.71 -1.65 6.63
C LEU A 42 0.98 -2.98 5.93
N THR A 43 1.94 -3.78 6.42
CA THR A 43 2.51 -4.93 5.71
C THR A 43 1.48 -5.92 5.21
N SER A 44 0.62 -6.44 6.10
CA SER A 44 -0.37 -7.46 5.74
C SER A 44 -1.42 -6.93 4.75
N THR A 45 -1.82 -5.67 4.90
CA THR A 45 -2.77 -5.02 3.99
C THR A 45 -2.14 -4.77 2.62
N LEU A 46 -0.90 -4.28 2.58
CA LEU A 46 -0.15 -4.05 1.34
C LEU A 46 0.10 -5.34 0.56
N HIS A 47 0.48 -6.44 1.23
CA HIS A 47 0.64 -7.74 0.55
C HIS A 47 -0.64 -8.19 -0.14
N ARG A 48 -1.80 -8.03 0.50
CA ARG A 48 -3.10 -8.32 -0.15
C ARG A 48 -3.37 -7.37 -1.31
N LEU A 49 -3.06 -6.08 -1.18
CA LEU A 49 -3.25 -5.09 -2.23
C LEU A 49 -2.34 -5.35 -3.44
N PHE A 50 -1.11 -5.82 -3.22
CA PHE A 50 -0.20 -6.28 -4.28
C PHE A 50 -0.76 -7.49 -4.99
N SER A 51 -1.14 -8.53 -4.25
CA SER A 51 -1.75 -9.74 -4.82
C SER A 51 -3.03 -9.43 -5.62
N SER A 52 -3.78 -8.41 -5.20
CA SER A 52 -5.02 -7.98 -5.86
C SER A 52 -4.80 -6.96 -7.00
N GLY A 53 -3.56 -6.47 -7.19
CA GLY A 53 -3.19 -5.48 -8.22
C GLY A 53 -3.66 -4.03 -7.96
N TYR A 54 -4.08 -3.70 -6.74
CA TYR A 54 -4.48 -2.33 -6.38
C TYR A 54 -3.29 -1.44 -5.97
N ALA A 55 -2.20 -2.06 -5.53
CA ALA A 55 -0.92 -1.41 -5.27
C ALA A 55 0.18 -2.24 -5.95
N THR A 56 1.36 -1.64 -6.14
CA THR A 56 2.55 -2.32 -6.64
C THR A 56 3.80 -1.73 -6.01
N VAL A 57 4.92 -2.45 -6.09
CA VAL A 57 6.24 -1.83 -5.87
C VAL A 57 6.64 -1.02 -7.09
N SER A 58 7.38 0.07 -6.89
CA SER A 58 7.95 0.86 -7.98
C SER A 58 8.96 0.04 -8.78
N SER A 59 9.01 0.27 -10.10
CA SER A 59 10.02 -0.34 -10.99
C SER A 59 11.43 0.09 -10.63
N ASP A 60 11.57 1.33 -10.15
CA ASP A 60 12.87 1.97 -9.96
C ASP A 60 13.41 1.68 -8.55
N ASN A 61 12.51 1.43 -7.60
CA ASN A 61 12.86 1.11 -6.23
C ASN A 61 11.85 0.13 -5.61
N ARG A 62 12.30 -1.11 -5.36
CA ARG A 62 11.46 -2.18 -4.77
C ARG A 62 11.07 -1.94 -3.32
N ASP A 63 11.70 -0.98 -2.66
CA ASP A 63 11.40 -0.55 -1.29
C ASP A 63 10.38 0.59 -1.26
N VAL A 64 9.80 0.94 -2.41
CA VAL A 64 8.74 1.94 -2.55
C VAL A 64 7.49 1.25 -3.08
N ALA A 65 6.38 1.39 -2.35
CA ALA A 65 5.06 0.92 -2.73
C ALA A 65 4.18 2.09 -3.17
N VAL A 66 3.57 1.94 -4.34
CA VAL A 66 2.75 2.96 -4.99
C VAL A 66 1.38 2.41 -5.35
N ILE A 67 0.41 3.31 -5.48
CA ILE A 67 -0.94 2.97 -5.93
C ILE A 67 -0.97 2.73 -7.45
N THR A 68 -1.68 1.68 -7.90
CA THR A 68 -1.90 1.44 -9.33
C THR A 68 -3.08 2.26 -9.85
N GLN A 69 -3.28 2.30 -11.17
CA GLN A 69 -4.49 2.89 -11.76
C GLN A 69 -5.77 2.23 -11.24
N LYS A 70 -5.75 0.89 -11.08
CA LYS A 70 -6.85 0.13 -10.47
C LYS A 70 -7.12 0.56 -9.03
N GLY A 71 -6.06 0.78 -8.23
CA GLY A 71 -6.16 1.33 -6.88
C GLY A 71 -6.81 2.71 -6.85
N ARG A 72 -6.37 3.62 -7.73
CA ARG A 72 -6.92 4.97 -7.85
C ARG A 72 -8.42 4.95 -8.17
N ALA A 73 -8.83 4.09 -9.11
CA ALA A 73 -10.25 3.92 -9.44
C ALA A 73 -11.07 3.42 -8.24
N ALA A 74 -10.53 2.50 -7.43
CA ALA A 74 -11.20 2.02 -6.23
C ALA A 74 -11.34 3.11 -5.14
N VAL A 75 -10.35 4.00 -5.02
CA VAL A 75 -10.44 5.17 -4.12
C VAL A 75 -11.50 6.15 -4.60
N ALA A 76 -11.50 6.47 -5.90
CA ALA A 76 -12.45 7.41 -6.50
C ALA A 76 -13.90 6.92 -6.38
N ALA A 77 -14.16 5.64 -6.69
CA ALA A 77 -15.50 5.05 -6.62
C ALA A 77 -16.13 5.07 -5.21
N ARG A 78 -15.31 5.20 -4.15
CA ARG A 78 -15.73 5.30 -2.74
C ARG A 78 -15.69 6.72 -2.18
N GLY A 79 -15.24 7.71 -2.96
CA GLY A 79 -15.21 9.13 -2.58
C GLY A 79 -16.38 9.95 -3.12
N SER A 80 -17.23 9.36 -3.97
CA SER A 80 -18.40 10.03 -4.58
C SER A 80 -19.69 9.83 -3.78
N VAL A 81 -19.61 9.70 -2.45
CA VAL A 81 -20.77 9.61 -1.54
C VAL A 81 -20.76 10.79 -0.60
#